data_AF-R0EXL8-F1
#
_entry.id   AF-R0EXL8-F1
#
_cell.length_a   1.000
_cell.length_b   1.000
_cell.length_c   1.000
_cell.angle_alpha   90.00
_cell.angle_beta   90.00
_cell.angle_gamma   90.00
#
_symmetry.space_group_name_H-M   'P 1'
#
loop_
_entity.id
_entity.type
_entity.pdbx_description
1 polymer ?
#
loop_
_entity_poly.entity_id
_entity_poly.type
_entity_poly.pdbx_seq_one_letter_code
_entity_poly.pdbx_strand_id
1 'polypeptide(L)'
;MNCEVCQLKELEVESFEIREVLRCILHTIVFHRALGLIRPKDIDLELFEITYVQCGEIEVEKKIDEKIDQFISWIEKHPNKKSQICLSFYEVKSKQPSWFTNKIERLYWEQWYINLNVLQPTKSPVGKSHHSKLVMDPGGHCLSNPFKMSYSKS
;
A
#
# COMPACT_ATOMS: atom_id res chain seq x y z
N MET A 1 0.21 -27.49 -3.23
CA MET A 1 0.78 -26.37 -4.00
C MET A 1 1.78 -25.68 -3.12
N ASN A 2 2.91 -25.28 -3.69
CA ASN A 2 3.82 -24.35 -3.00
C ASN A 2 3.16 -22.97 -3.08
N CYS A 3 3.08 -22.28 -1.94
CA CYS A 3 2.59 -20.90 -1.92
C CYS A 3 3.66 -19.99 -2.52
N GLU A 4 3.32 -19.25 -3.57
CA GLU A 4 4.20 -18.22 -4.12
C GLU A 4 4.23 -17.02 -3.17
N VAL A 5 5.40 -16.44 -2.94
CA VAL A 5 5.57 -15.30 -2.04
C VAL A 5 6.26 -14.17 -2.78
N CYS A 6 5.55 -13.05 -2.93
CA CYS A 6 6.04 -11.83 -3.53
C CYS A 6 6.23 -10.77 -2.45
N GLN A 7 7.45 -10.27 -2.30
CA GLN A 7 7.76 -9.20 -1.37
C GLN A 7 8.10 -7.94 -2.15
N LEU A 8 7.24 -6.93 -2.04
CA LEU A 8 7.52 -5.64 -2.66
C LEU A 8 8.67 -4.95 -1.93
N LYS A 9 9.43 -4.16 -2.69
CA LYS A 9 10.39 -3.23 -2.11
C LYS A 9 9.65 -2.31 -1.13
N GLU A 10 10.27 -2.04 0.02
CA GLU A 10 9.71 -1.10 0.99
C GLU A 10 9.51 0.28 0.36
N LEU A 11 8.35 0.86 0.63
CA LEU A 11 7.93 2.15 0.08
C LEU A 11 7.98 3.20 1.18
N GLU A 12 8.67 4.30 0.93
CA GLU A 12 8.63 5.47 1.79
C GLU A 12 7.43 6.33 1.40
N VAL A 13 6.58 6.65 2.38
CA VAL A 13 5.33 7.39 2.14
C VAL A 13 5.04 8.37 3.27
N GLU A 14 4.43 9.50 2.95
CA GLU A 14 3.82 10.37 3.93
C GLU A 14 2.43 9.85 4.34
N SER A 15 1.97 10.27 5.53
CA SER A 15 0.71 9.75 6.08
C SER A 15 -0.51 9.98 5.18
N PHE A 16 -0.54 11.10 4.44
CA PHE A 16 -1.64 11.42 3.53
C PHE A 16 -1.62 10.60 2.23
N GLU A 17 -0.47 10.02 1.87
CA GLU A 17 -0.28 9.24 0.64
C GLU A 17 -0.71 7.78 0.80
N ILE A 18 -0.69 7.26 2.03
CA ILE A 18 -0.90 5.83 2.35
C ILE A 18 -2.13 5.26 1.64
N ARG A 19 -3.25 5.99 1.66
CA ARG A 19 -4.51 5.52 1.06
C ARG A 19 -4.35 5.27 -0.43
N GLU A 20 -3.85 6.25 -1.17
CA GLU A 20 -3.79 6.20 -2.63
C GLU A 20 -2.72 5.21 -3.10
N VAL A 21 -1.57 5.16 -2.42
CA VAL A 21 -0.52 4.16 -2.69
C VAL A 21 -1.06 2.74 -2.49
N LEU A 22 -1.74 2.47 -1.38
CA LEU A 22 -2.28 1.14 -1.11
C LEU A 22 -3.43 0.77 -2.05
N ARG A 23 -4.32 1.71 -2.39
CA ARG A 23 -5.37 1.48 -3.39
C ARG A 23 -4.76 1.07 -4.72
N CYS A 24 -3.80 1.85 -5.22
CA CYS A 24 -3.11 1.58 -6.48
C CYS A 24 -2.51 0.15 -6.50
N ILE A 25 -1.74 -0.20 -5.47
CA ILE A 25 -1.06 -1.50 -5.40
C ILE A 25 -2.07 -2.65 -5.26
N LEU A 26 -3.01 -2.57 -4.31
CA LEU A 26 -3.94 -3.64 -4.01
C LEU A 26 -4.88 -3.90 -5.19
N HIS A 27 -5.43 -2.86 -5.80
CA HIS A 27 -6.27 -3.02 -6.98
C HIS A 27 -5.51 -3.55 -8.17
N THR A 28 -4.26 -3.11 -8.40
CA THR A 28 -3.43 -3.67 -9.46
C THR A 28 -3.19 -5.16 -9.26
N ILE A 29 -2.81 -5.59 -8.05
CA ILE A 29 -2.60 -7.02 -7.77
C ILE A 29 -3.89 -7.82 -7.96
N VAL A 30 -5.01 -7.31 -7.41
CA VAL A 30 -6.31 -7.99 -7.54
C VAL A 30 -6.77 -8.04 -8.99
N PHE A 31 -6.60 -6.98 -9.79
CA PHE A 31 -6.93 -6.96 -11.20
C PHE A 31 -6.18 -8.06 -11.98
N HIS A 32 -4.89 -8.23 -11.71
CA HIS A 32 -4.06 -9.27 -12.32
C HIS A 32 -4.33 -10.70 -11.82
N ARG A 33 -5.20 -10.87 -10.81
CA ARG A 33 -5.57 -12.16 -10.22
C ARG A 33 -7.06 -12.46 -10.25
N ALA A 34 -7.88 -11.48 -10.63
CA ALA A 34 -9.30 -11.64 -10.77
C ALA A 34 -9.58 -12.71 -11.83
N LEU A 35 -10.39 -13.70 -11.47
CA LEU A 35 -10.81 -14.77 -12.36
C LEU A 35 -12.17 -14.41 -12.95
N GLY A 36 -12.36 -14.68 -14.24
CA GLY A 36 -13.64 -14.48 -14.91
C GLY A 36 -13.77 -13.13 -15.61
N LEU A 37 -15.02 -12.72 -15.85
CA LEU A 37 -15.35 -11.50 -16.58
C LEU A 37 -15.27 -10.29 -15.64
N ILE A 38 -14.20 -9.51 -15.78
CA ILE A 38 -14.03 -8.23 -15.09
C ILE A 38 -14.40 -7.07 -16.01
N ARG A 39 -14.79 -5.93 -15.43
CA ARG A 39 -14.99 -4.66 -16.14
C ARG A 39 -13.88 -3.70 -15.74
N PRO A 40 -12.77 -3.64 -16.51
CA PRO A 40 -11.66 -2.74 -16.21
C PRO A 40 -12.14 -1.30 -16.10
N LYS A 41 -11.69 -0.61 -15.06
CA LYS A 41 -11.91 0.82 -14.87
C LYS A 41 -10.58 1.49 -14.58
N ASP A 42 -10.22 2.45 -15.42
CA ASP A 42 -9.04 3.28 -15.22
C ASP A 42 -9.31 4.29 -14.10
N ILE A 43 -8.33 4.43 -13.21
CA ILE A 43 -8.34 5.38 -12.09
C ILE A 43 -7.05 6.17 -12.12
N ASP A 44 -7.18 7.48 -12.24
CA ASP A 44 -6.06 8.41 -12.21
C ASP A 44 -5.75 8.81 -10.75
N LEU A 45 -4.51 8.59 -10.31
CA LEU A 45 -3.99 9.15 -9.06
C LEU A 45 -3.45 10.55 -9.35
N GLU A 46 -4.23 11.56 -9.00
CA GLU A 46 -3.82 12.96 -9.10
C GLU A 46 -2.52 13.26 -8.32
N LEU A 47 -2.29 12.54 -7.22
CA LEU A 47 -1.08 12.69 -6.40
C LEU A 47 0.21 12.22 -7.09
N PHE A 48 0.15 11.29 -8.05
CA PHE A 48 1.34 10.57 -8.52
C PHE A 48 1.54 10.51 -10.04
N GLU A 49 0.75 11.18 -10.87
CA GLU A 49 0.83 11.06 -12.34
C GLU A 49 0.80 9.58 -12.81
N ILE A 50 0.06 8.74 -12.08
CA ILE A 50 -0.07 7.30 -12.33
C ILE A 50 -1.55 6.98 -12.57
N THR A 51 -1.83 6.17 -13.58
CA THR A 51 -3.14 5.54 -13.79
C THR A 51 -3.02 4.05 -13.47
N TYR A 52 -3.95 3.53 -12.67
CA TYR A 52 -4.08 2.09 -12.40
C TYR A 52 -5.46 1.58 -12.78
N VAL A 53 -5.61 0.27 -12.84
CA VAL A 53 -6.85 -0.38 -13.23
C VAL A 53 -7.48 -1.08 -12.05
N GLN A 54 -8.79 -0.91 -11.88
CA GLN A 54 -9.62 -1.66 -10.95
C GLN A 54 -10.48 -2.68 -11.69
N CYS A 55 -10.88 -3.76 -11.01
CA CYS A 55 -11.72 -4.81 -11.58
C CYS A 55 -13.21 -4.43 -11.71
N GLY A 56 -13.64 -3.29 -11.13
CA GLY A 56 -15.01 -2.78 -11.20
C GLY A 56 -16.02 -3.53 -10.32
N GLU A 57 -15.53 -4.37 -9.41
CA GLU A 57 -16.35 -5.16 -8.49
C GLU A 57 -16.52 -4.45 -7.15
N ILE A 58 -17.74 -3.99 -6.88
CA ILE A 58 -18.03 -3.11 -5.73
C ILE A 58 -17.72 -3.74 -4.38
N GLU A 59 -17.86 -5.06 -4.24
CA GLU A 59 -17.54 -5.78 -3.00
C GLU A 59 -16.03 -5.81 -2.74
N VAL A 60 -15.23 -5.99 -3.80
CA VAL A 60 -13.77 -5.96 -3.73
C VAL A 60 -13.29 -4.56 -3.38
N GLU A 61 -13.82 -3.53 -4.05
CA GLU A 61 -13.51 -2.12 -3.78
C GLU A 61 -13.79 -1.74 -2.33
N LYS A 62 -15.01 -2.04 -1.84
CA LYS A 62 -15.37 -1.80 -0.44
C LYS A 62 -14.43 -2.54 0.52
N LYS A 63 -14.06 -3.79 0.20
CA LYS A 63 -13.22 -4.58 1.09
C LYS A 63 -11.80 -4.04 1.18
N ILE A 64 -11.25 -3.58 0.06
CA ILE A 64 -9.93 -2.94 0.01
C ILE A 64 -9.97 -1.65 0.84
N ASP A 65 -10.96 -0.79 0.62
CA ASP A 65 -11.10 0.47 1.35
C ASP A 65 -11.24 0.26 2.87
N GLU A 66 -12.10 -0.67 3.30
CA GLU A 66 -12.25 -1.04 4.71
C GLU A 66 -10.92 -1.47 5.34
N LYS A 67 -10.10 -2.23 4.60
CA LYS A 67 -8.82 -2.75 5.10
C LYS A 67 -7.75 -1.66 5.16
N ILE A 68 -7.76 -0.74 4.20
CA ILE A 68 -6.90 0.44 4.21
C ILE A 68 -7.25 1.35 5.39
N ASP A 69 -8.54 1.59 5.65
CA ASP A 69 -8.99 2.40 6.80
C ASP A 69 -8.54 1.81 8.14
N GLN A 70 -8.69 0.49 8.29
CA GLN A 70 -8.22 -0.25 9.47
C GLN A 70 -6.70 -0.12 9.64
N PHE A 71 -5.95 -0.19 8.54
CA PHE A 71 -4.51 -0.09 8.54
C PHE A 71 -4.00 1.31 8.89
N ILE A 72 -4.58 2.36 8.29
CA ILE A 72 -4.26 3.76 8.61
C ILE A 72 -4.53 4.03 10.09
N SER A 73 -5.72 3.66 10.58
CA SER A 73 -6.10 3.79 11.99
C SER A 73 -5.14 3.03 12.93
N TRP A 74 -4.56 1.93 12.47
CA TRP A 74 -3.60 1.14 13.24
C TRP A 74 -2.23 1.81 13.29
N ILE A 75 -1.74 2.35 12.17
CA ILE A 75 -0.46 3.07 12.07
C ILE A 75 -0.48 4.28 13.02
N GLU A 76 -1.55 5.08 13.00
CA GLU A 76 -1.69 6.26 13.85
C GLU A 76 -1.54 5.93 15.34
N LYS A 77 -2.06 4.76 15.76
CA LYS A 77 -1.97 4.26 17.14
C LYS A 77 -0.62 3.63 17.46
N HIS A 78 0.14 3.21 16.44
CA HIS A 78 1.37 2.43 16.58
C HIS A 78 2.51 2.94 15.68
N PRO A 79 2.93 4.22 15.79
CA PRO A 79 3.88 4.84 14.86
C PRO A 79 5.29 4.23 14.86
N ASN A 80 5.63 3.40 15.86
CA ASN A 80 6.93 2.75 15.99
C ASN A 80 6.88 1.25 15.63
N LYS A 81 5.78 0.76 15.05
CA LYS A 81 5.64 -0.63 14.62
C LYS A 81 5.83 -0.72 13.11
N LYS A 82 6.26 -1.90 12.65
CA LYS A 82 6.37 -2.19 11.21
C LYS A 82 5.00 -2.06 10.55
N SER A 83 4.92 -1.26 9.50
CA SER A 83 3.70 -1.05 8.72
C SER A 83 3.71 -2.03 7.54
N GLN A 84 3.08 -3.20 7.73
CA GLN A 84 3.03 -4.24 6.71
C GLN A 84 1.59 -4.65 6.43
N ILE A 85 1.27 -4.78 5.14
CA ILE A 85 0.05 -5.42 4.64
C ILE A 85 0.41 -6.73 3.96
N CYS A 86 -0.39 -7.76 4.18
CA CYS A 86 -0.31 -9.03 3.48
C CYS A 86 -1.63 -9.25 2.72
N LEU A 87 -1.56 -9.30 1.39
CA LEU A 87 -2.64 -9.77 0.53
C LEU A 87 -2.41 -11.24 0.22
N SER A 88 -3.41 -12.09 0.47
CA SER A 88 -3.27 -13.53 0.32
C SER A 88 -4.38 -14.09 -0.55
N PHE A 89 -4.02 -14.91 -1.52
CA PHE A 89 -4.94 -15.70 -2.32
C PHE A 89 -4.96 -17.15 -1.82
N TYR A 90 -6.17 -17.67 -1.62
CA TYR A 90 -6.37 -19.01 -1.09
C TYR A 90 -7.63 -19.66 -1.62
N GLU A 91 -7.64 -20.98 -1.63
CA GLU A 91 -8.85 -21.78 -1.80
C GLU A 91 -9.36 -22.22 -0.43
N VAL A 92 -10.68 -22.23 -0.27
CA VAL A 92 -11.32 -22.83 0.90
C VAL A 92 -11.68 -24.26 0.59
N LYS A 93 -11.11 -25.21 1.33
CA LYS A 93 -11.59 -26.59 1.34
C LYS A 93 -12.52 -26.79 2.53
N SER A 94 -13.82 -26.93 2.26
CA SER A 94 -14.69 -27.57 3.24
C SER A 94 -14.49 -29.08 3.12
N LYS A 95 -14.04 -29.72 4.19
CA LYS A 95 -14.19 -31.18 4.28
C LYS A 95 -15.68 -31.46 4.49
N GLN A 96 -16.17 -32.56 3.91
CA GLN A 96 -17.54 -33.06 4.17
C GLN A 96 -17.86 -32.97 5.66
N PRO A 97 -19.11 -32.68 6.06
CA PRO A 97 -19.49 -32.49 7.45
C PRO A 97 -19.37 -33.81 8.18
N SER A 98 -18.15 -34.12 8.63
CA SER A 98 -17.90 -35.19 9.58
C SER A 98 -18.30 -34.62 10.92
N TRP A 99 -19.22 -35.31 11.58
CA TRP A 99 -20.04 -34.94 12.75
C TRP A 99 -19.34 -34.32 13.98
N PHE A 100 -18.05 -33.99 13.92
CA PHE A 100 -17.31 -33.33 14.99
C PHE A 100 -16.28 -32.25 14.60
N THR A 101 -16.11 -31.85 13.33
CA THR A 101 -15.11 -30.83 13.01
C THR A 101 -15.45 -29.95 11.81
N ASN A 102 -15.95 -28.73 12.07
CA ASN A 102 -16.06 -27.64 11.09
C ASN A 102 -14.71 -26.90 10.93
N LYS A 103 -13.61 -27.61 10.68
CA LYS A 103 -12.33 -26.95 10.42
C LYS A 103 -12.26 -26.52 8.96
N ILE A 104 -12.55 -25.25 8.70
CA ILE A 104 -12.35 -24.61 7.40
C ILE A 104 -10.83 -24.53 7.16
N GLU A 105 -10.35 -25.24 6.14
CA GLU A 105 -8.94 -25.24 5.75
C GLU A 105 -8.73 -24.25 4.58
N ARG A 106 -7.81 -23.31 4.75
CA ARG A 106 -7.40 -22.37 3.69
C ARG A 106 -6.09 -22.83 3.07
N LEU A 107 -6.11 -23.10 1.78
CA LEU A 107 -4.92 -23.44 1.01
C LEU A 107 -4.42 -22.21 0.27
N TYR A 108 -3.42 -21.56 0.84
CA TYR A 108 -2.78 -20.40 0.23
C TYR A 108 -1.92 -20.82 -0.95
N TRP A 109 -2.08 -20.12 -2.07
CA TRP A 109 -1.30 -20.35 -3.28
C TRP A 109 -0.47 -19.14 -3.68
N GLU A 110 -0.78 -17.95 -3.20
CA GLU A 110 0.03 -16.75 -3.42
C GLU A 110 -0.13 -15.71 -2.29
N GLN A 111 0.96 -15.05 -1.91
CA GLN A 111 0.96 -13.96 -0.92
C GLN A 111 1.83 -12.79 -1.36
N TRP A 112 1.30 -11.58 -1.19
CA TRP A 112 1.99 -10.32 -1.46
C TRP A 112 2.20 -9.55 -0.15
N TYR A 113 3.46 -9.26 0.15
CA TYR A 113 3.86 -8.44 1.29
C TYR A 113 4.21 -7.02 0.84
N ILE A 114 3.47 -6.06 1.36
CA ILE A 114 3.61 -4.63 1.06
C ILE A 114 4.08 -3.95 2.35
N ASN A 115 5.32 -3.46 2.36
CA ASN A 115 5.92 -2.80 3.51
C ASN A 115 5.99 -1.30 3.26
N LEU A 116 5.50 -0.50 4.23
CA LEU A 116 5.58 0.95 4.21
C LEU A 116 6.52 1.44 5.31
N ASN A 117 7.38 2.39 4.95
CA ASN A 117 8.09 3.24 5.88
C ASN A 117 7.37 4.59 5.92
N VAL A 118 6.61 4.85 6.98
CA VAL A 118 5.80 6.07 7.09
C VAL A 118 6.67 7.21 7.62
N LEU A 119 6.92 8.19 6.75
CA LEU A 119 7.67 9.38 7.09
C LEU A 119 6.87 10.19 8.11
N GLN A 120 7.45 10.37 9.29
CA GLN A 120 6.87 11.27 10.29
C GLN A 120 7.20 12.71 9.90
N PRO A 121 6.25 13.64 10.01
CA PRO A 121 6.57 15.06 9.89
C PRO A 121 7.67 15.38 10.89
N THR A 122 8.83 15.82 10.40
CA THR A 122 9.88 16.30 11.29
C THR A 122 9.27 17.43 12.10
N LYS A 123 9.11 17.23 13.41
CA LYS A 123 8.82 18.35 14.31
C LYS A 123 9.96 19.33 14.10
N SER A 124 9.68 20.48 13.48
CA SER A 124 10.62 21.60 13.47
C SER A 124 11.07 21.80 14.91
N PRO A 125 12.38 21.84 15.21
CA PRO A 125 12.82 22.13 16.56
C PRO A 125 12.19 23.46 16.92
N VAL A 126 11.30 23.48 17.92
CA VAL A 126 10.78 24.70 18.50
C VAL A 126 12.00 25.50 18.92
N GLY A 127 12.35 26.49 18.10
CA GLY A 127 13.50 27.34 18.32
C GLY A 127 13.30 28.00 19.66
N LYS A 128 14.14 27.65 20.63
CA LYS A 128 14.38 28.52 21.77
C LYS A 128 14.86 29.84 21.16
N SER A 129 14.03 30.87 21.25
CA SER A 129 14.37 32.24 20.89
C SER A 129 15.54 32.68 21.77
N HIS A 130 16.77 32.47 21.29
CA HIS A 130 17.95 33.15 21.76
C HIS A 130 18.42 34.03 20.61
N HIS A 131 18.20 35.32 20.80
CA HIS A 131 18.62 36.40 19.93
C HIS A 131 20.14 36.33 19.74
N SER A 132 20.62 36.00 18.55
CA SER A 132 21.94 36.44 18.11
C SER A 132 21.96 36.56 16.58
N LYS A 133 22.35 37.76 16.13
CA LYS A 133 22.50 38.13 14.73
C LYS A 133 23.63 37.34 14.07
N LEU A 134 23.68 37.48 12.74
CA LEU A 134 24.78 37.25 11.77
C LEU A 134 24.48 36.03 10.87
N VAL A 135 24.66 35.99 9.55
CA VAL A 135 25.08 36.89 8.46
C VAL A 135 24.56 36.18 7.18
N MET A 136 24.16 36.91 6.14
CA MET A 136 23.75 36.32 4.85
C MET A 136 24.96 35.85 4.02
N ASP A 137 24.80 34.75 3.30
CA ASP A 137 25.45 34.50 2.01
C ASP A 137 24.58 33.54 1.14
N PRO A 138 24.48 33.72 -0.20
CA PRO A 138 23.51 33.05 -1.05
C PRO A 138 24.12 31.88 -1.84
N GLY A 139 23.48 30.71 -1.81
CA GLY A 139 23.87 29.57 -2.64
C GLY A 139 22.71 28.62 -2.85
N GLY A 140 22.18 28.61 -4.08
CA GLY A 140 20.93 27.96 -4.46
C GLY A 140 20.94 26.43 -4.47
N HIS A 141 19.72 25.91 -4.38
CA HIS A 141 19.29 24.51 -4.39
C HIS A 141 19.59 23.78 -5.72
N CYS A 142 19.72 22.46 -5.62
CA CYS A 142 18.86 21.51 -6.36
C CYS A 142 19.05 20.09 -5.79
N LEU A 143 18.13 19.63 -4.95
CA LEU A 143 17.99 18.22 -4.59
C LEU A 143 17.20 17.52 -5.70
N SER A 144 17.80 16.49 -6.27
CA SER A 144 17.23 15.65 -7.32
C SER A 144 16.08 14.77 -6.79
N ASN A 145 14.93 14.84 -7.44
CA ASN A 145 13.79 13.92 -7.26
C ASN A 145 14.20 12.46 -7.59
N PRO A 146 13.97 11.47 -6.70
CA PRO A 146 14.28 10.06 -6.98
C PRO A 146 13.12 9.24 -7.59
N PHE A 147 12.05 9.86 -8.09
CA PHE A 147 10.96 9.12 -8.76
C PHE A 147 10.82 9.53 -10.23
N LYS A 148 11.55 8.83 -11.09
CA LYS A 148 11.26 8.84 -12.53
C LYS A 148 11.37 7.41 -13.05
N MET A 149 10.24 6.70 -13.03
CA MET A 149 10.10 5.39 -13.65
C MET A 149 9.58 5.63 -15.08
N SER A 150 10.50 5.68 -16.06
CA SER A 150 10.14 5.85 -17.47
C SER A 150 9.94 4.49 -18.11
N TYR A 151 8.73 4.20 -18.59
CA TYR A 151 8.44 3.05 -19.45
C TYR A 151 8.41 3.52 -20.91
N SER A 152 9.28 2.94 -21.75
CA SER A 152 9.22 3.06 -23.21
C SER A 152 8.58 1.79 -23.76
N LYS A 153 7.43 1.90 -24.42
CA LYS A 153 6.90 0.81 -25.26
C LYS A 153 7.57 0.89 -26.63
N SER A 154 8.08 -0.26 -27.09
CA SER A 154 8.38 -0.52 -28.50
C SER A 154 7.18 -1.19 -29.15
#